data_AF-A0A7X5TXZ0-F1
#
_entry.id   AF-A0A7X5TXZ0-F1
#
_cell.length_a   1.000
_cell.length_b   1.000
_cell.length_c   1.000
_cell.angle_alpha   90.00
_cell.angle_beta   90.00
_cell.angle_gamma   90.00
#
_symmetry.space_group_name_H-M   'P 1'
#
loop_
_entity.id
_entity.type
_entity.pdbx_description
1 polymer ?
#
loop_
_entity_poly.entity_id
_entity_poly.type
_entity_poly.pdbx_seq_one_letter_code
_entity_poly.pdbx_strand_id
1 'polypeptide(L)'
;MVATAAVQNLLGGDEAMARSRTPQVYSDAAYAIFTKPAREYTGQSLLCEDVLLDSGVTDLSVYDCIPGSDLGVDLWVDTPNPPGYVGP
;
A
#
# COMPACT_ATOMS: atom_id res chain seq x y z
N MET A 1 6.24 0.70 -0.03
CA MET A 1 6.98 -0.58 -0.11
C MET A 1 6.24 -1.67 0.66
N VAL A 2 6.25 -2.92 0.16
CA VAL A 2 5.52 -4.07 0.76
C VAL A 2 6.49 -5.13 1.29
N ALA A 3 6.19 -5.67 2.46
CA ALA A 3 6.98 -6.65 3.22
C ALA A 3 7.04 -8.02 2.53
N THR A 4 7.78 -8.09 1.43
CA THR A 4 8.00 -9.31 0.64
C THR A 4 9.31 -10.00 1.00
N ALA A 5 9.48 -11.24 0.57
CA ALA A 5 10.74 -11.97 0.77
C ALA A 5 11.95 -11.25 0.14
N ALA A 6 11.77 -10.49 -0.95
CA ALA A 6 12.84 -9.68 -1.52
C ALA A 6 13.24 -8.53 -0.58
N VAL A 7 12.26 -7.88 0.08
CA VAL A 7 12.54 -6.84 1.06
C VAL A 7 13.35 -7.39 2.24
N GLN A 8 12.91 -8.53 2.78
CA GLN A 8 13.61 -9.20 3.88
C GLN A 8 15.03 -9.66 3.50
N ASN A 9 15.22 -10.21 2.31
CA ASN A 9 16.48 -10.88 2.00
C ASN A 9 17.48 -10.01 1.23
N LEU A 10 17.03 -8.97 0.53
CA LEU A 10 17.83 -8.25 -0.47
C LEU A 10 17.83 -6.71 -0.32
N LEU A 11 16.81 -6.11 0.31
CA LEU A 11 16.63 -4.64 0.32
C LEU A 11 16.84 -3.97 1.69
N GLY A 12 17.33 -4.70 2.69
CA GLY A 12 17.67 -4.14 4.00
C GLY A 12 17.16 -4.91 5.20
N GLY A 13 16.54 -6.08 5.02
CA GLY A 13 16.18 -6.95 6.13
C GLY A 13 15.15 -6.34 7.06
N ASP A 14 15.32 -6.57 8.36
CA ASP A 14 14.34 -6.19 9.39
C ASP A 14 14.09 -4.67 9.41
N GLU A 15 15.09 -3.84 9.09
CA GLU A 15 14.93 -2.39 8.98
C GLU A 15 14.02 -2.00 7.81
N ALA A 16 14.22 -2.60 6.64
CA ALA A 16 13.36 -2.35 5.48
C ALA A 16 11.94 -2.88 5.71
N MET A 17 11.80 -3.98 6.43
CA MET A 17 10.50 -4.56 6.80
C MET A 17 9.74 -3.68 7.80
N ALA A 18 10.43 -3.09 8.79
CA ALA A 18 9.83 -2.13 9.71
C ALA A 18 9.25 -0.88 9.02
N ARG A 19 9.83 -0.52 7.87
CA ARG A 19 9.41 0.59 7.01
C ARG A 19 8.47 0.17 5.87
N SER A 20 7.96 -1.06 5.90
CA SER A 20 7.09 -1.63 4.87
C SER A 20 5.65 -1.78 5.37
N ARG A 21 4.74 -1.98 4.42
CA ARG A 21 3.38 -2.46 4.67
C ARG A 21 3.28 -3.97 4.56
N THR A 22 2.35 -4.52 5.31
CA THR A 22 1.91 -5.90 5.22
C THR A 22 1.29 -6.20 3.84
N PRO A 23 1.38 -7.44 3.34
CA PRO A 23 0.79 -7.83 2.05
C PRO A 23 -0.72 -7.60 1.93
N GLN A 24 -1.42 -7.46 3.07
CA GLN A 24 -2.86 -7.20 3.14
C GLN A 24 -3.28 -5.91 2.41
N VAL A 25 -2.39 -4.91 2.31
CA VAL A 25 -2.65 -3.69 1.53
C VAL A 25 -2.96 -4.01 0.06
N TYR A 26 -2.30 -5.02 -0.49
CA TYR A 26 -2.50 -5.47 -1.87
C TYR A 26 -3.76 -6.31 -2.01
N SER A 27 -4.05 -7.20 -1.06
CA SER A 27 -5.22 -8.07 -1.14
C SER A 27 -6.53 -7.28 -1.06
N ASP A 28 -6.58 -6.29 -0.17
CA ASP A 28 -7.77 -5.48 0.04
C ASP A 28 -8.00 -4.51 -1.12
N ALA A 29 -6.92 -3.89 -1.62
CA ALA A 29 -7.00 -3.07 -2.83
C ALA A 29 -7.47 -3.90 -4.04
N ALA A 30 -6.93 -5.10 -4.24
CA ALA A 30 -7.38 -6.00 -5.30
C ALA A 30 -8.85 -6.39 -5.15
N TYR A 31 -9.31 -6.66 -3.91
CA TYR A 31 -10.72 -6.94 -3.64
C TYR A 31 -11.63 -5.75 -3.99
N ALA A 32 -11.23 -4.53 -3.60
CA ALA A 32 -11.94 -3.31 -3.96
C ALA A 32 -12.03 -3.09 -5.48
N ILE A 33 -10.98 -3.46 -6.24
CA ILE A 33 -10.98 -3.40 -7.71
C ILE A 33 -11.93 -4.46 -8.28
N PHE A 34 -11.86 -5.71 -7.83
CA PHE A 34 -12.65 -6.81 -8.39
C PHE A 34 -14.16 -6.69 -8.14
N THR A 35 -14.56 -5.88 -7.15
CA THR A 35 -15.97 -5.60 -6.88
C THR A 35 -16.55 -4.44 -7.70
N LYS A 36 -15.72 -3.73 -8.49
CA LYS A 36 -16.18 -2.68 -9.41
C LYS A 36 -16.67 -3.26 -10.74
N PRO A 37 -17.54 -2.55 -11.50
CA PRO A 37 -18.01 -3.00 -12.80
C PRO A 37 -16.85 -3.10 -13.82
N ALA A 38 -16.52 -4.32 -14.26
CA ALA A 38 -15.34 -4.59 -15.09
C ALA A 38 -15.30 -3.85 -16.45
N ARG A 39 -16.47 -3.44 -16.98
CA ARG A 39 -16.56 -2.70 -18.24
C ARG A 39 -16.33 -1.20 -18.09
N GLU A 40 -16.43 -0.69 -16.87
CA GLU A 40 -16.31 0.74 -16.55
C GLU A 40 -14.97 1.03 -15.87
N TYR A 41 -14.47 0.10 -15.06
CA TYR A 41 -13.24 0.23 -14.30
C TYR A 41 -12.11 -0.61 -14.93
N THR A 42 -11.54 -0.11 -16.02
CA THR A 42 -10.52 -0.82 -16.83
C THR A 42 -9.52 0.16 -17.46
N GLY A 43 -8.32 -0.32 -17.83
CA GLY A 43 -7.28 0.49 -18.49
C GLY A 43 -6.52 1.45 -17.58
N GLN A 44 -6.54 1.22 -16.27
CA GLN A 44 -5.90 2.09 -15.28
C GLN A 44 -4.62 1.46 -14.71
N SER A 45 -3.67 2.31 -14.32
CA SER A 45 -2.52 1.96 -13.49
C SER A 45 -2.77 2.53 -12.10
N LEU A 46 -3.08 1.67 -11.14
CA LEU A 46 -3.58 2.04 -9.83
C LEU A 46 -2.54 1.78 -8.74
N LEU A 47 -2.54 2.61 -7.71
CA LEU A 47 -1.79 2.41 -6.47
C LEU A 47 -2.74 1.91 -5.38
N CYS A 48 -2.26 1.03 -4.51
CA CYS A 48 -3.11 0.31 -3.56
C CYS A 48 -3.77 1.25 -2.56
N GLU A 49 -2.98 2.18 -2.03
CA GLU A 49 -3.42 3.16 -1.03
C GLU A 49 -4.52 4.07 -1.58
N ASP A 50 -4.36 4.58 -2.80
CA ASP A 50 -5.37 5.42 -3.46
C ASP A 50 -6.69 4.65 -3.65
N VAL A 51 -6.60 3.38 -4.09
CA VAL A 51 -7.78 2.50 -4.24
C VAL A 51 -8.48 2.28 -2.88
N LEU A 52 -7.71 2.08 -1.81
CA LEU A 52 -8.26 1.85 -0.48
C LEU A 52 -8.96 3.10 0.06
N LEU A 53 -8.35 4.28 -0.09
CA LEU A 53 -8.99 5.55 0.28
C LEU A 53 -10.29 5.76 -0.51
N ASP A 54 -10.27 5.53 -1.83
CA ASP A 54 -11.46 5.62 -2.69
C ASP A 54 -12.55 4.61 -2.30
N SER A 55 -12.18 3.49 -1.69
CA SER A 55 -13.11 2.47 -1.17
C SER A 55 -13.67 2.80 0.22
N GLY A 56 -13.21 3.88 0.85
CA GLY A 56 -13.66 4.37 2.15
C GLY A 56 -12.77 4.00 3.33
N VAL A 57 -11.60 3.40 3.10
CA VAL A 57 -10.59 3.24 4.15
C VAL A 57 -10.07 4.62 4.53
N THR A 58 -9.95 4.91 5.83
CA THR A 58 -9.48 6.22 6.33
C THR A 58 -8.21 6.11 7.18
N ASP A 59 -7.89 4.91 7.64
CA ASP A 59 -6.71 4.60 8.43
C ASP A 59 -5.88 3.55 7.69
N LEU A 60 -4.79 3.98 7.05
CA LEU A 60 -3.85 3.11 6.35
C LEU A 60 -2.82 2.47 7.30
N SER A 61 -2.69 2.97 8.54
CA SER A 61 -1.70 2.45 9.50
C SER A 61 -1.95 1.00 9.90
N VAL A 62 -3.19 0.52 9.73
CA VAL A 62 -3.56 -0.90 9.90
C VAL A 62 -2.77 -1.83 8.98
N TYR A 63 -2.22 -1.30 7.89
CA TYR A 63 -1.40 -2.04 6.96
C TYR A 63 0.09 -1.93 7.25
N ASP A 64 0.53 -1.04 8.12
CA ASP A 64 1.96 -0.85 8.39
C ASP A 64 2.50 -2.01 9.22
N CYS A 65 3.69 -2.50 8.88
CA CYS A 65 4.32 -3.56 9.68
C CYS A 65 4.66 -3.07 11.11
N ILE A 66 5.00 -1.79 11.24
CA ILE A 66 5.14 -1.10 12.53
C ILE A 66 4.39 0.24 12.42
N PRO A 67 3.23 0.40 13.10
CA PRO A 67 2.48 1.64 13.07
C PRO A 67 3.32 2.85 13.52
N GLY A 68 3.24 3.95 12.77
CA GLY A 68 3.96 5.20 13.06
C GLY A 68 5.44 5.19 12.66
N SER A 69 5.90 4.21 11.90
CA SER A 69 7.25 4.20 11.32
C SER A 69 7.38 5.15 10.13
N ASP A 70 8.61 5.57 9.82
CA ASP A 70 8.90 6.31 8.58
C ASP A 70 8.90 5.34 7.38
N LEU A 71 7.75 5.23 6.70
CA LEU A 71 7.54 4.29 5.62
C LEU A 71 8.47 4.55 4.42
N GLY A 72 8.98 3.46 3.84
CA GLY A 72 9.75 3.50 2.60
C GLY A 72 8.84 3.57 1.37
N VAL A 73 9.28 4.34 0.37
CA VAL A 73 8.64 4.38 -0.95
C VAL A 73 8.97 3.13 -1.75
N ASP A 74 8.03 2.68 -2.58
CA ASP A 74 8.30 1.60 -3.53
C ASP A 74 8.98 2.15 -4.80
N LEU A 75 9.55 1.25 -5.60
CA LEU A 75 10.08 1.62 -6.91
C LEU A 75 8.99 2.25 -7.77
N TRP A 76 9.35 3.34 -8.47
CA TRP A 76 8.45 4.11 -9.33
C TRP A 76 7.30 4.84 -8.61
N VAL A 77 7.41 5.02 -7.28
CA VAL A 77 6.44 5.78 -6.47
C VAL A 77 7.18 6.89 -5.71
N ASP A 78 6.61 8.10 -5.70
CA ASP A 78 7.26 9.28 -5.10
C ASP A 78 7.01 9.42 -3.59
N THR A 79 5.85 8.97 -3.10
CA THR A 79 5.44 9.11 -1.68
C THR A 79 4.83 7.82 -1.14
N PRO A 80 4.97 7.53 0.18
CA PRO A 80 4.42 6.31 0.76
C PRO A 80 2.89 6.35 0.97
N ASN A 81 2.30 7.55 0.93
CA ASN A 81 0.87 7.79 1.12
C ASN A 81 0.30 8.64 -0.02
N PRO A 82 -1.01 8.53 -0.31
CA PRO A 82 -1.71 9.35 -1.27
C PRO A 82 -1.62 10.86 -0.96
N PRO A 83 -1.71 11.73 -1.98
CA PRO A 83 -1.69 13.17 -1.78
C PRO A 83 -2.78 13.65 -0.82
N GLY A 84 -2.39 14.35 0.24
CA GLY A 84 -3.33 14.91 1.23
C GLY A 84 -3.85 13.90 2.26
N TYR A 85 -3.32 12.67 2.31
CA TYR A 85 -3.60 11.74 3.41
C TYR A 85 -3.14 12.34 4.75
N VAL A 86 -4.05 12.36 5.72
CA VAL A 86 -3.84 12.89 7.09
C VAL A 86 -4.21 11.88 8.17
N GLY A 87 -4.45 10.62 7.78
CA GLY A 87 -4.73 9.54 8.72
C GLY A 87 -3.49 9.18 9.55
N PRO A 88 -3.66 8.25 10.52
CA PRO A 88 -2.56 7.73 11.32
C PRO A 88 -1.44 7.12 10.48
#